data_AF-A0A231R8W6-F1
#
_entry.id   AF-A0A231R8W6-F1
#
_cell.length_a   1.000
_cell.length_b   1.000
_cell.length_c   1.000
_cell.angle_alpha   90.00
_cell.angle_beta   90.00
_cell.angle_gamma   90.00
#
_symmetry.space_group_name_H-M   'P 1'
#
loop_
_entity.id
_entity.type
_entity.pdbx_description
1 polymer ?
#
loop_
_entity_poly.entity_id
_entity_poly.type
_entity_poly.pdbx_seq_one_letter_code
_entity_poly.pdbx_strand_id
1 'polypeptide(L)'
;MKIHSLKEQETVKMMRNTYLDSAVLNVAFALRVRAPGKTRAFELAMCQLSERNLCLDRIRLADAQGKEIWFSVERIESIRWTAAESTGFSHLFQVHGQIRLEIAPERGILNRMPIPLSGDYRLPRSKLSDMTVWVIPTAGEPAFAQVLGQTLERRLPCSSFSLTSAV
;
A
#
# COMPACT_ATOMS: atom_id res chain seq x y z
N MET A 1 -47.00 9.19 21.15
CA MET A 1 -46.36 8.02 20.49
C MET A 1 -45.26 8.52 19.57
N LYS A 2 -43.98 8.41 19.97
CA LYS A 2 -42.79 8.76 19.18
C LYS A 2 -41.97 7.49 18.97
N ILE A 3 -42.34 6.66 17.99
CA ILE A 3 -41.65 5.38 17.67
C ILE A 3 -41.06 5.42 16.26
N HIS A 4 -41.05 6.58 15.59
CA HIS A 4 -40.46 6.71 14.24
C HIS A 4 -38.98 7.14 14.22
N SER A 5 -38.37 7.48 15.35
CA SER A 5 -37.01 8.10 15.34
C SER A 5 -35.84 7.13 15.54
N LEU A 6 -36.09 5.88 15.95
CA LEU A 6 -35.01 4.91 16.26
C LEU A 6 -34.59 4.07 15.05
N LYS A 7 -35.53 3.73 14.15
CA LYS A 7 -35.22 2.97 12.93
C LYS A 7 -34.34 3.73 11.94
N GLU A 8 -34.51 5.06 11.83
CA GLU A 8 -33.65 5.89 10.97
C GLU A 8 -32.23 6.06 11.53
N GLN A 9 -32.07 6.06 12.86
CA GLN A 9 -30.74 6.12 13.45
C GLN A 9 -29.99 4.79 13.30
N GLU A 10 -30.68 3.65 13.27
CA GLU A 10 -30.05 2.34 13.01
C GLU A 10 -29.67 2.13 11.55
N THR A 11 -30.47 2.58 10.57
CA THR A 11 -30.10 2.52 9.15
C THR A 11 -28.93 3.46 8.82
N VAL A 12 -28.86 4.63 9.44
CA VAL A 12 -27.69 5.54 9.29
C VAL A 12 -26.44 4.98 9.97
N LYS A 13 -26.59 4.17 11.04
CA LYS A 13 -25.46 3.49 11.69
C LYS A 13 -25.00 2.25 10.91
N MET A 14 -25.90 1.54 10.22
CA MET A 14 -25.58 0.39 9.37
C MET A 14 -24.97 0.77 8.01
N MET A 15 -25.17 2.00 7.51
CA MET A 15 -24.52 2.49 6.28
C MET A 15 -23.07 2.98 6.47
N ARG A 16 -22.52 2.97 7.70
CA ARG A 16 -21.13 3.40 7.94
C ARG A 16 -20.06 2.39 7.54
N ASN A 17 -20.43 1.14 7.23
CA ASN A 17 -19.47 0.07 6.95
C ASN A 17 -19.14 -0.16 5.46
N THR A 18 -19.54 0.74 4.55
CA THR A 18 -19.30 0.57 3.11
C THR A 18 -17.97 1.12 2.58
N TYR A 19 -17.02 1.41 3.48
CA TYR A 19 -15.88 2.25 3.18
C TYR A 19 -14.60 1.72 3.82
N LEU A 20 -13.47 1.89 3.13
CA LEU A 20 -12.15 1.51 3.66
C LEU A 20 -11.71 2.52 4.72
N ASP A 21 -11.69 2.10 5.99
CA ASP A 21 -11.05 2.88 7.06
C ASP A 21 -9.53 2.72 7.02
N SER A 22 -9.03 1.48 6.95
CA SER A 22 -7.63 1.17 6.67
C SER A 22 -7.50 -0.15 5.88
N ALA A 23 -6.44 -0.24 5.07
CA ALA A 23 -6.11 -1.38 4.23
C ALA A 23 -4.62 -1.71 4.33
N VAL A 24 -4.25 -2.95 4.01
CA VAL A 24 -2.86 -3.37 3.87
C VAL A 24 -2.56 -3.56 2.38
N LEU A 25 -1.73 -2.70 1.84
CA LEU A 25 -1.18 -2.83 0.50
C LEU A 25 0.11 -3.65 0.57
N ASN A 26 0.11 -4.81 -0.09
CA ASN A 26 1.31 -5.61 -0.29
C ASN A 26 1.82 -5.38 -1.71
N VAL A 27 3.09 -4.99 -1.86
CA VAL A 27 3.71 -4.77 -3.18
C VAL A 27 4.97 -5.63 -3.27
N ALA A 28 4.99 -6.53 -4.25
CA ALA A 28 6.20 -7.23 -4.66
C ALA A 28 6.92 -6.39 -5.71
N PHE A 29 8.22 -6.18 -5.53
CA PHE A 29 9.00 -5.27 -6.37
C PHE A 29 10.43 -5.78 -6.62
N ALA A 30 11.08 -5.16 -7.59
CA ALA A 30 12.50 -5.33 -7.85
C ALA A 30 13.21 -3.98 -8.01
N LEU A 31 14.41 -3.87 -7.44
CA LEU A 31 15.34 -2.77 -7.67
C LEU A 31 16.47 -3.22 -8.58
N ARG A 32 16.91 -2.34 -9.48
CA ARG A 32 18.15 -2.52 -10.23
C ARG A 32 19.29 -1.83 -9.51
N VAL A 33 20.34 -2.60 -9.18
CA VAL A 33 21.47 -2.12 -8.40
C VAL A 33 22.77 -2.49 -9.10
N ARG A 34 23.69 -1.53 -9.21
CA ARG A 34 25.04 -1.77 -9.70
C ARG A 34 25.97 -2.10 -8.52
N ALA A 35 26.61 -3.27 -8.54
CA ALA A 35 27.47 -3.74 -7.47
C ALA A 35 28.54 -4.72 -7.98
N PRO A 36 29.67 -4.88 -7.27
CA PRO A 36 30.72 -5.83 -7.67
C PRO A 36 30.28 -7.30 -7.58
N GLY A 37 29.27 -7.62 -6.77
CA GLY A 37 28.75 -8.97 -6.60
C GLY A 37 27.37 -9.02 -5.96
N LYS A 38 26.77 -10.22 -5.96
CA LYS A 38 25.39 -10.47 -5.49
C LYS A 38 25.15 -10.03 -4.04
N THR A 39 26.06 -10.38 -3.13
CA THR A 39 25.97 -9.98 -1.71
C THR A 39 25.95 -8.46 -1.56
N ARG A 40 26.86 -7.77 -2.26
CA ARG A 40 26.93 -6.31 -2.20
C ARG A 40 25.73 -5.64 -2.84
N ALA A 41 25.17 -6.21 -3.92
CA ALA A 41 23.93 -5.71 -4.51
C ALA A 41 22.77 -5.77 -3.51
N PHE A 42 22.66 -6.88 -2.77
CA PHE A 42 21.62 -7.07 -1.77
C PHE A 42 21.77 -6.07 -0.61
N GLU A 43 22.98 -5.89 -0.07
CA GLU A 43 23.27 -4.89 0.96
C GLU A 43 22.91 -3.47 0.50
N LEU A 44 23.31 -3.09 -0.72
CA LEU A 44 23.02 -1.77 -1.28
C LEU A 44 21.51 -1.55 -1.44
N ALA A 45 20.77 -2.56 -1.90
CA ALA A 45 19.31 -2.48 -1.99
C ALA A 45 18.66 -2.28 -0.61
N MET A 46 19.12 -3.02 0.40
CA MET A 46 18.66 -2.87 1.78
C MET A 46 18.95 -1.47 2.34
N CYS A 47 20.15 -0.93 2.08
CA CYS A 47 20.51 0.42 2.50
C CYS A 47 19.65 1.48 1.79
N GLN A 48 19.46 1.34 0.47
CA GLN A 48 18.67 2.27 -0.32
C GLN A 48 17.21 2.27 0.12
N LEU A 49 16.62 1.11 0.40
CA LEU A 49 15.22 0.97 0.76
C LEU A 49 15.07 0.15 2.05
N SER A 50 15.04 0.87 3.17
CA SER A 50 14.78 0.34 4.51
C SER A 50 13.70 1.15 5.19
N GLU A 51 13.12 0.61 6.27
CA GLU A 51 12.09 1.31 7.05
C GLU A 51 12.57 2.66 7.59
N ARG A 52 13.88 2.78 7.88
CA ARG A 52 14.49 4.02 8.37
C ARG A 52 14.75 5.06 7.28
N ASN A 53 14.90 4.61 6.02
CA ASN A 53 15.19 5.50 4.89
C ASN A 53 13.95 5.80 4.05
N LEU A 54 12.83 5.11 4.27
CA LEU A 54 11.60 5.32 3.53
C LEU A 54 10.94 6.64 3.97
N CYS A 55 10.72 7.56 3.05
CA CYS A 55 10.02 8.82 3.30
C CYS A 55 8.65 8.82 2.59
N LEU A 56 7.92 7.71 2.71
CA LEU A 56 6.64 7.51 2.05
C LEU A 56 5.50 7.81 3.03
N ASP A 57 4.97 9.02 2.95
CA ASP A 57 3.82 9.54 3.70
C ASP A 57 2.49 9.30 2.97
N ARG A 58 2.53 9.24 1.64
CA ARG A 58 1.35 9.04 0.79
C ARG A 58 1.67 8.22 -0.44
N ILE A 59 0.65 7.58 -0.98
CA ILE A 59 0.72 6.77 -2.18
C ILE A 59 -0.50 7.03 -3.07
N ARG A 60 -0.26 7.06 -4.37
CA ARG A 60 -1.32 7.22 -5.36
C ARG A 60 -1.67 5.86 -5.94
N LEU A 61 -2.95 5.50 -5.92
CA LEU A 61 -3.46 4.28 -6.52
C LEU A 61 -4.58 4.63 -7.52
N ALA A 62 -4.63 3.91 -8.64
CA ALA A 62 -5.70 3.99 -9.62
C ALA A 62 -6.77 2.94 -9.32
N ASP A 63 -8.04 3.30 -9.43
CA ASP A 63 -9.14 2.33 -9.41
C ASP A 63 -9.29 1.60 -10.74
N ALA A 64 -10.30 0.73 -10.84
CA ALA A 64 -10.61 -0.03 -12.06
C ALA A 64 -10.99 0.86 -13.26
N GLN A 65 -11.39 2.11 -13.03
CA GLN A 65 -11.70 3.10 -14.06
C GLN A 65 -10.46 3.93 -14.45
N GLY A 66 -9.32 3.68 -13.81
CA GLY A 66 -8.08 4.45 -13.99
C GLY A 66 -8.06 5.78 -13.24
N LYS A 67 -9.05 6.04 -12.38
CA LYS A 67 -9.09 7.27 -11.57
C LYS A 67 -8.08 7.14 -10.44
N GLU A 68 -7.15 8.09 -10.40
CA GLU A 68 -6.12 8.14 -9.38
C GLU A 68 -6.64 8.78 -8.08
N ILE A 69 -6.36 8.11 -6.96
CA ILE A 69 -6.74 8.53 -5.62
C ILE A 69 -5.52 8.47 -4.70
N TRP A 70 -5.38 9.46 -3.83
CA TRP A 70 -4.34 9.50 -2.82
C TRP A 70 -4.78 8.76 -1.56
N PHE A 71 -3.84 7.98 -1.03
CA PHE A 71 -3.93 7.29 0.24
C PHE A 71 -2.79 7.77 1.13
N SER A 72 -3.10 8.05 2.38
CA SER A 72 -2.11 8.23 3.44
C SER A 72 -1.47 6.89 3.76
N VAL A 73 -0.15 6.88 3.95
CA VAL A 73 0.58 5.71 4.48
C VAL A 73 0.69 5.90 5.99
N GLU A 74 -0.15 5.16 6.71
CA GLU A 74 -0.22 5.25 8.18
C GLU A 74 0.99 4.58 8.82
N ARG A 75 1.44 3.46 8.23
CA ARG A 75 2.58 2.68 8.74
C ARG A 75 3.17 1.78 7.67
N ILE A 76 4.49 1.59 7.73
CA ILE A 76 5.19 0.53 7.02
C ILE A 76 5.16 -0.70 7.94
N GLU A 77 4.45 -1.76 7.56
CA GLU A 77 4.36 -2.97 8.38
C GLU A 77 5.62 -3.83 8.28
N SER A 78 6.21 -3.92 7.09
CA SER A 78 7.49 -4.60 6.88
C SER A 78 8.07 -4.30 5.49
N ILE A 79 9.39 -4.39 5.40
CA ILE A 79 10.13 -4.52 4.14
C ILE A 79 10.94 -5.83 4.19
N ARG A 80 10.76 -6.71 3.21
CA ARG A 80 11.44 -8.01 3.13
C ARG A 80 12.17 -8.15 1.81
N TRP A 81 13.41 -8.59 1.86
CA TRP A 81 14.23 -8.85 0.68
C TRP A 81 14.38 -10.35 0.49
N THR A 82 14.21 -10.83 -0.75
CA THR A 82 14.07 -12.28 -1.02
C THR A 82 15.20 -12.84 -1.87
N ALA A 83 15.64 -12.10 -2.89
CA ALA A 83 16.64 -12.60 -3.83
C ALA A 83 17.43 -11.47 -4.48
N ALA A 84 18.62 -11.80 -4.97
CA ALA A 84 19.38 -10.99 -5.92
C ALA A 84 19.80 -11.85 -7.09
N GLU A 85 19.54 -11.37 -8.30
CA GLU A 85 19.78 -12.08 -9.55
C GLU A 85 20.68 -11.24 -10.46
N SER A 86 21.62 -11.88 -11.14
CA SER A 86 22.42 -11.19 -12.15
C SER A 86 21.56 -10.95 -13.38
N THR A 87 21.63 -9.76 -13.95
CA THR A 87 20.90 -9.42 -15.19
C THR A 87 21.65 -9.86 -16.46
N GLY A 88 22.78 -10.56 -16.33
CA GLY A 88 23.66 -10.91 -17.44
C GLY A 88 24.59 -9.77 -17.89
N PHE A 89 24.31 -8.53 -17.46
CA PHE A 89 25.21 -7.39 -17.64
C PHE A 89 26.18 -7.29 -16.46
N SER A 90 27.46 -7.03 -16.76
CA SER A 90 28.50 -6.94 -15.74
C SER A 90 28.11 -5.98 -14.61
N HIS A 91 28.15 -6.48 -13.37
CA HIS A 91 27.88 -5.71 -12.16
C HIS A 91 26.46 -5.16 -12.01
N LEU A 92 25.48 -5.58 -12.83
CA LEU A 92 24.09 -5.15 -12.69
C LEU A 92 23.23 -6.32 -12.18
N PHE A 93 22.58 -6.07 -11.04
CA PHE A 93 21.75 -7.03 -10.35
C PHE A 93 20.32 -6.53 -10.22
N GLN A 94 19.39 -7.47 -10.26
CA GLN A 94 17.99 -7.27 -9.91
C GLN A 94 17.77 -7.83 -8.52
N VAL A 95 17.41 -6.98 -7.57
CA VAL A 95 17.19 -7.35 -6.17
C VAL A 95 15.70 -7.30 -5.88
N HIS A 96 15.14 -8.44 -5.48
CA HIS A 96 13.72 -8.65 -5.27
C HIS A 96 13.35 -8.43 -3.81
N GLY A 97 12.20 -7.80 -3.60
CA GLY A 97 11.65 -7.55 -2.28
C GLY A 97 10.14 -7.44 -2.27
N GLN A 98 9.61 -7.27 -1.07
CA GLN A 98 8.21 -7.06 -0.77
C GLN A 98 8.09 -5.99 0.29
N ILE A 99 7.13 -5.09 0.13
CA ILE A 99 6.77 -4.10 1.14
C ILE A 99 5.29 -4.23 1.47
N ARG A 100 4.99 -4.17 2.77
CA ARG A 100 3.64 -4.16 3.31
C ARG A 100 3.39 -2.79 3.94
N LEU A 101 2.35 -2.11 3.48
CA LEU A 101 1.98 -0.77 3.92
C LEU A 101 0.56 -0.80 4.46
N GLU A 102 0.37 -0.23 5.65
CA GLU A 102 -0.96 0.15 6.12
C GLU A 102 -1.30 1.52 5.54
N ILE A 103 -2.40 1.58 4.80
CA ILE A 103 -2.84 2.77 4.08
C ILE A 103 -4.29 3.12 4.41
N ALA A 104 -4.62 4.40 4.36
CA ALA A 104 -5.97 4.91 4.55
C ALA A 104 -6.31 5.95 3.46
N PRO A 105 -7.58 6.09 3.05
CA PRO A 105 -7.99 7.17 2.16
C PRO A 105 -7.58 8.54 2.72
N GLU A 106 -6.98 9.39 1.91
CA GLU A 106 -6.64 10.75 2.34
C GLU A 106 -7.94 11.56 2.57
N ARG A 107 -8.19 11.95 3.83
CA ARG A 107 -9.40 12.69 4.22
C ARG A 107 -9.24 14.18 3.93
N GLY A 108 -9.37 14.58 2.67
CA GLY A 108 -9.42 15.99 2.28
C GLY A 108 -10.73 16.68 2.73
N ILE A 109 -10.69 17.98 3.00
CA ILE A 109 -11.84 18.81 3.45
C ILE A 109 -13.02 18.76 2.46
N LEU A 110 -12.74 18.51 1.17
CA LEU A 110 -13.73 18.47 0.08
C LEU A 110 -14.16 17.06 -0.37
N ASN A 111 -13.44 16.01 0.04
CA ASN A 111 -13.75 14.62 -0.32
C ASN A 111 -14.04 13.81 0.94
N ARG A 112 -15.20 14.08 1.54
CA ARG A 112 -15.83 13.18 2.53
C ARG A 112 -16.61 12.04 1.86
N MET A 113 -16.45 11.86 0.55
CA MET A 113 -17.04 10.73 -0.16
C MET A 113 -16.15 9.53 0.12
N PRO A 114 -16.64 8.56 0.89
CA PRO A 114 -15.73 7.54 1.35
C PRO A 114 -15.54 6.51 0.21
N ILE A 115 -14.34 5.92 0.16
CA ILE A 115 -13.88 5.19 -1.02
C ILE A 115 -14.62 3.85 -1.13
N PRO A 116 -15.21 3.52 -2.29
CA PRO A 116 -15.99 2.29 -2.45
C PRO A 116 -15.15 1.03 -2.16
N LEU A 117 -15.71 0.16 -1.31
CA LEU A 117 -15.13 -1.13 -0.88
C LEU A 117 -14.68 -2.10 -1.98
N SER A 118 -15.15 -1.91 -3.21
CA SER A 118 -15.08 -2.90 -4.31
C SER A 118 -14.01 -2.60 -5.35
N GLY A 119 -13.19 -1.56 -5.17
CA GLY A 119 -12.16 -1.20 -6.14
C GLY A 119 -10.91 -2.05 -6.04
N ASP A 120 -10.50 -2.67 -7.16
CA ASP A 120 -9.13 -3.15 -7.36
C ASP A 120 -8.20 -1.93 -7.50
N TYR A 121 -7.69 -1.42 -6.37
CA TYR A 121 -6.75 -0.30 -6.38
C TYR A 121 -5.34 -0.76 -6.75
N ARG A 122 -4.76 -0.16 -7.78
CA ARG A 122 -3.45 -0.54 -8.33
C ARG A 122 -2.52 0.65 -8.48
N LEU A 123 -1.23 0.43 -8.28
CA LEU A 123 -0.20 1.40 -8.61
C LEU A 123 -0.35 1.83 -10.07
N PRO A 124 -0.29 3.14 -10.36
CA PRO A 124 -0.48 3.66 -11.72
C PRO A 124 0.52 3.04 -12.68
N ARG A 125 0.03 2.54 -13.81
CA ARG A 125 0.91 2.04 -14.87
C ARG A 125 1.70 3.18 -15.49
N SER A 126 2.96 2.92 -15.83
CA SER A 126 3.75 3.86 -16.61
C SER A 126 3.13 4.02 -18.00
N LYS A 127 3.13 5.25 -18.54
CA LYS A 127 2.79 5.49 -19.96
C LYS A 127 3.96 5.18 -20.90
N LEU A 128 5.17 5.01 -20.33
CA LEU A 128 6.42 4.86 -21.07
C LEU A 128 6.95 3.42 -21.06
N SER A 129 6.31 2.53 -20.29
CA SER A 129 6.71 1.13 -20.16
C SER A 129 5.48 0.28 -19.87
N ASP A 130 5.44 -0.92 -20.44
CA ASP A 130 4.46 -1.95 -20.08
C ASP A 130 4.58 -2.38 -18.60
N MET A 131 5.75 -2.13 -18.00
CA MET A 131 6.02 -2.42 -16.60
C MET A 131 5.64 -1.22 -15.72
N THR A 132 4.97 -1.52 -14.61
CA THR A 132 4.66 -0.50 -13.60
C THR A 132 5.93 -0.16 -12.84
N VAL A 133 6.35 1.10 -12.90
CA VAL A 133 7.47 1.62 -12.12
C VAL A 133 6.92 2.48 -11.00
N TRP A 134 7.26 2.13 -9.77
CA TRP A 134 6.93 2.90 -8.59
C TRP A 134 8.16 3.70 -8.15
N VAL A 135 7.96 5.02 -8.05
CA VAL A 135 8.98 5.93 -7.51
C VAL A 135 8.74 6.05 -6.01
N ILE A 136 9.66 5.51 -5.23
CA ILE A 136 9.57 5.48 -3.77
C ILE A 136 10.46 6.59 -3.19
N PRO A 137 9.90 7.60 -2.53
CA PRO A 137 10.69 8.62 -1.86
C PRO A 137 11.52 8.00 -0.72
N THR A 138 12.80 8.37 -0.67
CA THR A 138 13.71 8.01 0.42
C THR A 138 14.36 9.27 0.99
N ALA A 139 15.08 9.19 2.10
CA ALA A 139 15.78 10.35 2.66
C ALA A 139 16.97 10.81 1.79
N GLY A 140 17.43 9.96 0.87
CA GLY A 140 18.39 10.31 -0.17
C GLY A 140 17.71 10.41 -1.53
N GLU A 141 18.25 9.68 -2.52
CA GLU A 141 17.67 9.63 -3.86
C GLU A 141 16.42 8.74 -3.91
N PRO A 142 15.39 9.09 -4.69
CA PRO A 142 14.24 8.22 -4.90
C PRO A 142 14.63 6.84 -5.42
N ALA A 143 14.02 5.80 -4.87
CA ALA A 143 14.20 4.44 -5.37
C ALA A 143 13.20 4.17 -6.50
N PHE A 144 13.70 3.70 -7.64
CA PHE A 144 12.89 3.30 -8.78
C PHE A 144 12.67 1.80 -8.74
N ALA A 145 11.47 1.39 -8.34
CA ALA A 145 11.09 0.01 -8.16
C ALA A 145 10.20 -0.48 -9.30
N GLN A 146 10.58 -1.58 -9.93
CA GLN A 146 9.69 -2.30 -10.83
C GLN A 146 8.68 -3.07 -9.99
N VAL A 147 7.39 -2.83 -10.20
CA VAL A 147 6.32 -3.56 -9.53
C VAL A 147 6.10 -4.89 -10.25
N LEU A 148 6.27 -5.99 -9.51
CA LEU A 148 6.10 -7.36 -10.01
C LEU A 148 4.71 -7.91 -9.71
N GLY A 149 4.09 -7.41 -8.65
CA GLY A 149 2.75 -7.81 -8.23
C GLY A 149 2.30 -6.97 -7.04
N GLN A 150 0.99 -6.96 -6.82
CA GLN A 150 0.42 -6.29 -5.66
C GLN A 150 -0.94 -6.86 -5.27
N THR A 151 -1.24 -6.78 -3.98
CA THR A 151 -2.55 -7.13 -3.41
C THR A 151 -2.95 -6.06 -2.40
N LEU A 152 -4.25 -5.84 -2.28
CA LEU A 152 -4.83 -4.97 -1.27
C LEU A 152 -5.73 -5.81 -0.36
N GLU A 153 -5.32 -5.96 0.89
CA GLU A 153 -6.06 -6.68 1.92
C GLU A 153 -6.80 -5.69 2.81
N ARG A 154 -8.02 -6.01 3.21
CA ARG A 154 -8.80 -5.13 4.09
C ARG A 154 -8.48 -5.46 5.53
N ARG A 155 -8.31 -4.44 6.37
CA ARG A 155 -8.45 -4.65 7.82
C ARG A 155 -9.92 -4.56 8.17
N LEU A 156 -10.53 -5.72 8.41
CA LEU A 156 -11.86 -5.75 9.01
C LEU A 156 -11.72 -5.14 10.42
N PRO A 157 -12.59 -4.19 10.82
CA PRO A 157 -12.63 -3.77 12.20
C PRO A 157 -12.92 -5.01 13.05
N CYS A 158 -12.02 -5.35 13.97
CA CYS A 158 -12.32 -6.34 15.00
C CYS A 158 -13.53 -5.81 15.78
N SER A 159 -14.72 -6.32 15.48
CA SER A 159 -15.87 -6.14 16.36
C SER A 159 -15.52 -6.84 17.65
N SER A 160 -15.22 -6.06 18.70
CA SER A 160 -15.14 -6.57 20.06
C SER A 160 -16.52 -7.16 20.41
N PHE A 161 -16.68 -8.46 20.20
CA PHE A 161 -17.79 -9.20 20.79
C PHE A 161 -17.50 -9.29 22.28
N SER A 162 -17.97 -8.29 23.04
CA SER A 162 -18.08 -8.40 24.48
C SER A 162 -19.20 -9.39 24.78
N LEU A 163 -18.84 -10.66 25.01
CA LEU A 163 -19.73 -11.62 25.66
C LEU A 163 -19.90 -11.15 27.11
N THR A 164 -20.88 -10.30 27.36
CA THR A 164 -21.44 -10.17 28.71
C THR A 164 -22.18 -11.47 28.99
N SER A 165 -21.47 -12.42 29.60
CA SER A 165 -22.07 -13.59 30.22
C SER A 165 -22.90 -13.09 31.40
N ALA A 166 -24.22 -13.07 31.24
CA ALA A 166 -25.13 -12.92 32.37
C ALA A 166 -25.14 -14.27 33.12
N VAL A 167 -24.75 -14.23 34.40
CA VAL A 167 -25.13 -15.22 35.42
C VAL A 167 -25.59 -14.42 36.62
#